data_AF-A0AA48L296-F1
#
_entry.id   AF-A0AA48L296-F1
#
_cell.length_a   1.000
_cell.length_b   1.000
_cell.length_c   1.000
_cell.angle_alpha   90.00
_cell.angle_beta   90.00
_cell.angle_gamma   90.00
#
_symmetry.space_group_name_H-M   'P 1'
#
loop_
_entity.id
_entity.type
_entity.pdbx_description
1 polymer ?
#
loop_
_entity_poly.entity_id
_entity_poly.type
_entity_poly.pdbx_seq_one_letter_code
_entity_poly.pdbx_strand_id
1 'polypeptide(L)'
;MEKQLSPPLLIEPLGPPTKISARQTFTHLSTFVEHLPPSPQRTQLERLADALGVQVGAIAPSEGEAREKKREAERAAARAERRRTREAARAAEEEAEAKDDKDALEAAIEGEAEAEAEDEEEEMGQNLGDGPIMDDRGDFEYGDVPEDDEDEPDNEQVAMEED
;
A
#
# COMPACT_ATOMS: atom_id res chain seq x y z
N MET A 1 19.46 -26.06 -1.86
CA MET A 1 18.55 -27.21 -2.06
C MET A 1 17.38 -26.72 -2.88
N GLU A 2 17.28 -27.15 -4.13
CA GLU A 2 16.15 -26.81 -5.00
C GLU A 2 14.86 -27.36 -4.37
N LYS A 3 13.89 -26.50 -4.06
CA LYS A 3 12.58 -26.92 -3.58
C LYS A 3 11.90 -27.67 -4.72
N GLN A 4 11.93 -29.00 -4.65
CA GLN A 4 11.21 -29.86 -5.58
C GLN A 4 9.72 -29.56 -5.40
N LEU A 5 9.12 -28.88 -6.38
CA LEU A 5 7.69 -28.61 -6.44
C LEU A 5 6.97 -29.97 -6.42
N SER A 6 5.84 -30.01 -5.71
CA SER A 6 4.96 -31.19 -5.61
C SER A 6 4.78 -31.89 -6.97
N PRO A 7 4.67 -33.23 -7.00
CA PRO A 7 4.45 -33.96 -8.25
C PRO A 7 3.25 -33.36 -9.01
N PRO A 8 3.31 -33.29 -10.35
CA PRO A 8 2.27 -32.65 -11.14
C PRO A 8 0.92 -33.32 -10.94
N LEU A 9 -0.13 -32.52 -10.78
CA LEU A 9 -1.50 -33.03 -10.71
C LEU A 9 -1.91 -33.58 -12.08
N LEU A 10 -2.29 -34.86 -12.11
CA LEU A 10 -2.83 -35.51 -13.29
C LEU A 10 -4.36 -35.29 -13.31
N ILE A 11 -4.85 -34.52 -14.28
CA ILE A 11 -6.28 -34.26 -14.47
C ILE A 11 -6.76 -35.08 -15.67
N GLU A 12 -7.58 -36.09 -15.43
CA GLU A 12 -8.18 -36.93 -16.47
C GLU A 12 -9.62 -36.47 -16.78
N PRO A 13 -9.96 -36.19 -18.05
CA PRO A 13 -11.34 -35.88 -18.41
C PRO A 13 -12.22 -37.12 -18.29
N LEU A 14 -13.25 -37.05 -17.44
CA LEU A 14 -14.22 -38.14 -17.29
C LEU A 14 -15.16 -38.29 -18.50
N GLY A 15 -15.18 -37.30 -19.39
CA GLY A 15 -16.03 -37.27 -20.58
C GLY A 15 -15.83 -36.02 -21.43
N PRO A 16 -16.58 -35.88 -22.54
CA PRO A 16 -16.50 -34.70 -23.39
C PRO A 16 -17.04 -33.45 -22.66
N PRO A 17 -16.50 -32.25 -22.96
CA PRO A 17 -16.97 -31.02 -22.35
C PRO A 17 -18.42 -30.72 -22.76
N THR A 18 -19.23 -30.30 -21.78
CA THR A 18 -20.62 -29.91 -22.02
C THR A 18 -20.74 -28.39 -22.04
N LYS A 19 -21.49 -27.86 -23.01
CA LYS A 19 -21.82 -26.43 -23.06
C LYS A 19 -22.98 -26.16 -22.11
N ILE A 20 -22.78 -25.23 -21.18
CA ILE A 20 -23.82 -24.74 -20.27
C ILE A 20 -24.45 -23.46 -20.83
N SER A 21 -25.73 -23.25 -20.55
CA SER A 21 -26.45 -22.04 -20.97
C SER A 21 -26.05 -20.83 -20.12
N ALA A 22 -26.16 -19.61 -20.65
CA ALA A 22 -25.81 -18.39 -19.91
C ALA A 22 -26.56 -18.26 -18.56
N ARG A 23 -27.82 -18.71 -18.51
CA ARG A 23 -28.61 -18.74 -17.27
C ARG A 23 -28.05 -19.70 -16.23
N GLN A 24 -27.62 -20.90 -16.66
CA GLN A 24 -26.94 -21.84 -15.77
C GLN A 24 -25.57 -21.34 -15.33
N THR A 25 -24.81 -20.73 -16.23
CA THR A 25 -23.52 -20.11 -15.92
C THR A 25 -23.67 -19.03 -14.86
N PHE A 26 -24.67 -18.16 -14.98
CA PHE A 26 -24.99 -17.15 -13.97
C PHE A 26 -25.27 -17.79 -12.60
N THR A 27 -26.13 -18.80 -12.53
CA THR A 27 -26.46 -19.48 -11.27
C THR A 27 -25.23 -20.17 -10.64
N HIS A 28 -24.37 -20.77 -11.47
CA HIS A 28 -23.15 -21.41 -10.97
C HIS A 28 -22.15 -20.37 -10.44
N LEU A 29 -21.95 -19.27 -11.17
CA LEU A 29 -21.04 -18.19 -10.77
C LEU A 29 -21.52 -17.46 -9.52
N SER A 30 -22.81 -17.14 -9.41
CA SER A 30 -23.35 -16.44 -8.24
C SER A 30 -23.11 -17.24 -6.96
N THR A 31 -23.39 -18.55 -7.01
CA THR A 31 -23.20 -19.46 -5.88
C THR A 31 -21.71 -19.66 -5.56
N PHE A 32 -20.87 -19.78 -6.60
CA PHE A 32 -19.43 -19.98 -6.41
C PHE A 32 -18.77 -18.77 -5.74
N VAL A 33 -19.14 -17.56 -6.16
CA VAL A 33 -18.61 -16.29 -5.63
C VAL A 33 -18.90 -16.12 -4.14
N GLU A 34 -20.08 -16.51 -3.68
CA GLU A 34 -20.47 -16.43 -2.26
C GLU A 34 -19.53 -17.21 -1.33
N HIS A 35 -18.90 -18.27 -1.84
CA HIS A 35 -18.00 -19.13 -1.07
C HIS A 35 -16.51 -18.75 -1.18
N LEU A 36 -16.17 -17.75 -2.00
CA LEU A 36 -14.79 -17.33 -2.16
C LEU A 36 -14.37 -16.32 -1.09
N PRO A 37 -13.13 -16.40 -0.57
CA PRO A 37 -12.59 -15.35 0.29
C PRO A 37 -12.44 -14.03 -0.50
N PRO A 38 -12.40 -12.88 0.19
CA PRO A 38 -12.08 -11.61 -0.44
C PRO A 38 -10.74 -11.67 -1.17
N SER A 39 -10.76 -11.51 -2.49
CA SER A 39 -9.55 -11.48 -3.31
C SER A 39 -9.82 -10.73 -4.63
N PRO A 40 -8.77 -10.26 -5.33
CA PRO A 40 -8.93 -9.64 -6.64
C PRO A 40 -9.63 -10.56 -7.66
N GLN A 41 -9.35 -11.87 -7.60
CA GLN A 41 -10.00 -12.85 -8.48
C GLN A 41 -11.50 -12.97 -8.18
N ARG A 42 -11.88 -12.94 -6.89
CA ARG A 42 -13.29 -12.92 -6.50
C ARG A 42 -14.01 -11.70 -7.09
N THR A 43 -13.41 -10.51 -7.00
CA THR A 43 -14.01 -9.29 -7.57
C THR A 43 -14.19 -9.37 -9.09
N GLN A 44 -13.25 -9.99 -9.81
CA GLN A 44 -13.39 -10.24 -11.25
C GLN A 44 -14.58 -11.16 -11.53
N LEU A 45 -14.74 -12.23 -10.75
CA LEU A 45 -15.87 -13.15 -10.88
C LEU A 45 -17.20 -12.50 -10.53
N GLU A 46 -17.23 -11.61 -9.53
CA GLU A 46 -18.41 -10.79 -9.18
C GLU A 46 -18.84 -9.91 -10.37
N ARG A 47 -17.91 -9.21 -11.01
CA ARG A 47 -18.21 -8.38 -12.20
C ARG A 47 -18.72 -9.22 -13.38
N LEU A 48 -18.12 -10.40 -13.61
CA LEU A 48 -18.58 -11.32 -14.64
C LEU A 48 -19.99 -11.85 -14.33
N ALA A 49 -20.27 -12.20 -13.07
CA ALA A 49 -21.59 -12.65 -12.63
C ALA A 49 -22.63 -11.54 -12.78
N ASP A 50 -22.30 -10.29 -12.44
CA ASP A 50 -23.19 -9.14 -12.62
C ASP A 50 -23.49 -8.88 -14.10
N ALA A 51 -22.45 -8.89 -14.96
CA ALA A 51 -22.62 -8.69 -16.41
C ALA A 51 -23.50 -9.80 -17.03
N LEU A 52 -23.26 -11.06 -16.66
CA LEU A 52 -24.10 -12.18 -17.07
C LEU A 52 -25.53 -12.08 -16.51
N GLY A 53 -25.68 -11.61 -15.26
CA GLY A 53 -26.97 -11.39 -14.63
C GLY A 53 -27.79 -10.33 -15.34
N VAL A 54 -27.17 -9.24 -15.79
CA VAL A 54 -27.81 -8.22 -16.63
C VAL A 54 -28.20 -8.80 -17.99
N GLN A 55 -27.30 -9.54 -18.64
CA GLN A 55 -27.56 -10.16 -19.95
C GLN A 55 -28.74 -11.15 -19.92
N VAL A 56 -28.85 -11.94 -18.86
CA VAL A 56 -29.93 -12.94 -18.69
C VAL A 56 -31.21 -12.29 -18.14
N GLY A 57 -31.18 -11.00 -17.77
CA GLY A 57 -32.31 -10.28 -17.18
C GLY A 57 -32.59 -10.65 -15.72
N ALA A 58 -31.63 -11.27 -15.04
CA ALA A 58 -31.71 -11.59 -13.62
C ALA A 58 -31.36 -10.39 -12.72
N ILE A 59 -30.59 -9.43 -13.24
CA ILE A 59 -30.16 -8.21 -12.54
C ILE A 59 -30.57 -7.00 -13.39
N ALA A 60 -31.10 -5.96 -12.77
CA ALA A 60 -31.37 -4.71 -13.48
C ALA A 60 -30.04 -3.99 -13.81
N PRO A 61 -29.88 -3.36 -14.98
CA PRO A 61 -28.66 -2.63 -15.32
C PRO A 61 -28.24 -1.61 -14.24
N SER A 62 -29.21 -0.88 -13.68
CA SER A 62 -28.99 0.07 -12.60
C SER A 62 -28.46 -0.55 -11.31
N GLU A 63 -28.80 -1.82 -11.05
CA GLU A 63 -28.28 -2.55 -9.88
C GLU A 63 -26.83 -2.99 -10.10
N GLY A 64 -26.48 -3.42 -11.32
CA GLY A 64 -25.10 -3.72 -11.70
C GLY A 64 -24.19 -2.51 -11.52
N GLU A 65 -24.63 -1.34 -11.98
CA GLU A 65 -23.91 -0.07 -11.80
C GLU A 65 -23.77 0.33 -10.32
N ALA A 66 -24.84 0.18 -9.53
CA ALA A 66 -24.81 0.47 -8.10
C ALA A 66 -23.80 -0.42 -7.34
N ARG A 67 -23.71 -1.70 -7.70
CA ARG A 67 -22.73 -2.63 -7.13
C ARG A 67 -21.31 -2.24 -7.50
N GLU A 68 -21.05 -1.86 -8.74
CA GLU A 68 -19.71 -1.42 -9.16
C GLU A 68 -19.29 -0.12 -8.47
N LYS A 69 -20.21 0.86 -8.36
CA LYS A 69 -19.97 2.11 -7.64
C LYS A 69 -19.65 1.88 -6.15
N LYS A 70 -20.31 0.91 -5.52
CA LYS A 70 -20.00 0.52 -4.14
C LYS A 70 -18.57 -0.02 -4.01
N ARG A 71 -18.13 -0.90 -4.91
CA ARG A 71 -16.76 -1.43 -4.92
C ARG A 71 -15.73 -0.34 -5.14
N GLU A 72 -16.02 0.62 -6.01
CA GLU A 72 -15.16 1.77 -6.23
C GLU A 72 -15.04 2.65 -4.98
N ALA A 73 -16.16 2.93 -4.33
CA ALA A 73 -16.18 3.66 -3.06
C ALA A 73 -15.38 2.95 -1.96
N GLU A 74 -15.49 1.61 -1.86
CA GLU A 74 -14.70 0.80 -0.93
C GLU A 74 -13.20 0.86 -1.23
N ARG A 75 -12.81 0.80 -2.52
CA ARG A 75 -11.40 0.98 -2.94
C ARG A 75 -10.89 2.38 -2.61
N ALA A 76 -11.68 3.42 -2.88
CA ALA A 76 -11.33 4.80 -2.55
C ALA A 76 -11.19 5.00 -1.03
N ALA A 77 -12.09 4.44 -0.24
CA ALA A 77 -12.03 4.48 1.22
C ALA A 77 -10.78 3.77 1.75
N ALA A 78 -10.46 2.58 1.24
CA ALA A 78 -9.25 1.85 1.63
C ALA A 78 -7.96 2.61 1.27
N ARG A 79 -7.93 3.30 0.11
CA ARG A 79 -6.81 4.19 -0.26
C ARG A 79 -6.71 5.38 0.69
N ALA A 80 -7.82 6.03 1.00
CA ALA A 80 -7.86 7.16 1.93
C ALA A 80 -7.43 6.76 3.34
N GLU A 81 -7.83 5.58 3.81
CA GLU A 81 -7.39 5.05 5.10
C GLU A 81 -5.88 4.80 5.13
N ARG A 82 -5.33 4.20 4.06
CA ARG A 82 -3.86 4.01 3.93
C ARG A 82 -3.11 5.35 3.95
N ARG A 83 -3.62 6.38 3.26
CA ARG A 83 -3.04 7.73 3.29
C ARG A 83 -3.03 8.28 4.72
N ARG A 84 -4.17 8.23 5.42
CA ARG A 84 -4.28 8.68 6.82
C ARG A 84 -3.33 7.93 7.75
N THR A 85 -3.16 6.62 7.58
CA THR A 85 -2.23 5.85 8.41
C THR A 85 -0.77 6.23 8.17
N ARG A 86 -0.39 6.55 6.92
CA ARG A 86 0.96 7.01 6.59
C ARG A 86 1.22 8.42 7.12
N GLU A 87 0.26 9.33 6.96
CA GLU A 87 0.33 10.68 7.51
C GLU A 87 0.42 10.67 9.04
N ALA A 88 -0.38 9.83 9.71
CA ALA A 88 -0.31 9.69 11.17
C ALA A 88 1.01 9.08 11.64
N ALA A 89 1.59 8.15 10.89
CA ALA A 89 2.91 7.59 11.19
C ALA A 89 4.01 8.64 11.08
N ARG A 90 4.02 9.43 9.99
CA ARG A 90 4.97 10.53 9.80
C ARG A 90 4.84 11.61 10.88
N ALA A 91 3.61 12.02 11.20
CA ALA A 91 3.39 13.01 12.26
C ALA A 91 3.84 12.51 13.64
N ALA A 92 3.67 11.22 13.94
CA ALA A 92 4.15 10.63 15.19
C ALA A 92 5.69 10.51 15.23
N GLU A 93 6.33 10.27 14.09
CA GLU A 93 7.78 10.27 13.93
C GLU A 93 8.37 11.67 14.11
N GLU A 94 7.78 12.68 13.48
CA GLU A 94 8.17 14.10 13.66
C GLU A 94 7.98 14.57 15.11
N GLU A 95 6.91 14.13 15.80
CA GLU A 95 6.70 14.47 17.22
C GLU A 95 7.71 13.75 18.14
N ALA A 96 8.11 12.53 17.81
CA ALA A 96 9.14 11.79 18.55
C ALA A 96 10.51 12.44 18.36
N GLU A 97 10.89 12.80 17.13
CA GLU A 97 12.16 13.49 16.84
C GLU A 97 12.20 14.87 17.52
N ALA A 98 11.12 15.66 17.45
CA ALA A 98 11.05 16.95 18.13
C ALA A 98 11.15 16.82 19.67
N LYS A 99 10.66 15.71 20.23
CA LYS A 99 10.78 15.44 21.66
C LYS A 99 12.20 15.01 22.02
N ASP A 100 12.81 14.14 21.22
CA ASP A 100 14.20 13.71 21.42
C ASP A 100 15.17 14.89 21.30
N ASP A 101 14.96 15.79 20.33
CA ASP A 101 15.70 17.04 20.19
C ASP A 101 15.53 17.97 21.41
N LYS A 102 14.30 18.07 21.92
CA LYS A 102 14.01 18.87 23.12
C LYS A 102 14.67 18.28 24.37
N ASP A 103 14.60 16.97 24.54
CA ASP A 103 15.20 16.26 25.66
C ASP A 103 16.74 16.32 25.58
N ALA A 104 17.33 16.26 24.38
CA ALA A 104 18.76 16.47 24.15
C ALA A 104 19.21 17.90 24.46
N LEU A 105 18.43 18.91 24.07
CA LEU A 105 18.68 20.32 24.42
C LEU A 105 18.56 20.56 25.93
N GLU A 106 17.56 19.99 26.60
CA GLU A 106 17.42 20.09 28.06
C GLU A 106 18.60 19.43 28.80
N ALA A 107 19.04 18.24 28.36
CA ALA A 107 20.22 17.58 28.92
C ALA A 107 21.52 18.37 28.69
N ALA A 108 21.67 19.02 27.54
CA ALA A 108 22.83 19.88 27.25
C ALA A 108 22.84 21.13 28.15
N ILE A 109 21.68 21.75 28.38
CA ILE A 109 21.54 22.91 29.27
C ILE A 109 21.79 22.52 30.74
N GLU A 110 21.31 21.35 31.19
CA GLU A 110 21.56 20.87 32.56
C GLU A 110 23.03 20.46 32.77
N GLY A 111 23.69 19.87 31.75
CA GLY A 111 25.12 19.58 31.77
C GLY A 111 26.01 20.84 31.75
N GLU A 112 25.57 21.92 31.11
CA GLU A 112 26.28 23.21 31.10
C GLU A 112 26.14 23.94 32.46
N ALA A 113 25.04 23.72 33.19
CA ALA A 113 24.85 24.25 34.54
C ALA A 113 25.73 23.56 35.61
N GLU A 114 26.18 22.31 35.39
CA GLU A 114 27.17 21.64 36.25
C GLU A 114 28.63 21.99 35.86
N ALA A 115 28.88 22.46 34.63
CA ALA A 115 30.21 22.83 34.15
C ALA A 115 30.64 24.27 34.53
N GLU A 116 29.75 25.14 34.98
CA GLU A 116 30.12 26.49 35.46
C GLU A 116 30.70 26.51 36.90
N ALA A 117 30.91 25.35 37.54
CA ALA A 117 31.49 25.27 38.90
C ALA A 117 32.95 24.80 38.97
N GLU A 118 33.55 24.27 37.90
CA GLU A 118 34.96 23.88 37.87
C GLU A 118 35.54 24.08 36.46
N ASP A 119 36.21 25.22 36.23
CA ASP A 119 37.63 25.22 35.84
C ASP A 119 38.12 26.63 35.46
N GLU A 120 38.77 27.29 36.42
CA GLU A 120 39.93 28.13 36.13
C GLU A 120 41.16 27.21 36.13
N GLU A 121 41.60 26.73 34.96
CA GLU A 121 43.03 26.59 34.64
C GLU A 121 43.27 26.31 33.15
N GLU A 122 44.28 26.99 32.62
CA GLU A 122 44.73 27.07 31.24
C GLU A 122 45.27 25.72 30.72
N GLU A 123 45.18 25.44 29.41
CA GLU A 123 46.35 25.20 28.54
C GLU A 123 45.95 24.94 27.07
N MET A 124 46.66 25.58 26.16
CA MET A 124 46.49 25.47 24.71
C MET A 124 46.87 24.10 24.14
N GLY A 125 46.04 23.60 23.22
CA GLY A 125 46.40 22.53 22.31
C GLY A 125 45.70 22.67 20.96
N GLN A 126 46.26 23.46 20.05
CA GLN A 126 45.90 23.41 18.63
C GLN A 126 46.18 22.02 18.07
N ASN A 127 45.15 21.34 17.56
CA ASN A 127 45.32 20.24 16.62
C ASN A 127 44.29 20.38 15.49
N LEU A 128 44.65 21.15 14.46
CA LEU A 128 44.07 21.00 13.13
C LEU A 128 44.62 19.70 12.54
N GLY A 129 43.76 18.72 12.26
CA GLY A 129 44.21 17.47 11.64
C GLY A 129 43.09 16.50 11.31
N ASP A 130 42.49 16.72 10.15
CA ASP A 130 41.92 15.73 9.23
C ASP A 130 40.58 15.05 9.61
N GLY A 131 39.52 15.65 9.05
CA GLY A 131 38.30 15.08 8.47
C GLY A 131 37.63 13.84 9.09
N PRO A 132 36.29 13.84 9.25
CA PRO A 132 35.57 12.59 9.48
C PRO A 132 35.84 11.65 8.30
N ILE A 133 36.46 10.51 8.57
CA ILE A 133 36.51 9.40 7.63
C ILE A 133 35.08 8.89 7.55
N MET A 134 34.36 9.33 6.53
CA MET A 134 33.06 8.79 6.14
C MET A 134 33.25 7.30 5.84
N ASP A 135 32.90 6.43 6.78
CA ASP A 135 32.78 5.01 6.50
C ASP A 135 31.43 4.80 5.81
N ASP A 136 31.43 5.03 4.49
CA ASP A 136 30.31 4.85 3.56
C ASP A 136 29.94 3.36 3.38
N ARG A 137 29.77 2.63 4.48
CA ARG A 137 29.49 1.19 4.51
C ARG A 137 28.41 0.80 5.52
N GLY A 138 27.38 1.62 5.63
CA GLY A 138 26.13 1.28 6.33
C GLY A 138 24.96 1.43 5.38
N ASP A 139 24.36 0.30 5.00
CA ASP A 139 23.02 0.14 4.42
C ASP A 139 22.55 1.20 3.41
N PHE A 140 23.05 1.08 2.18
CA PHE A 140 22.25 1.49 1.03
C PHE A 140 21.09 0.48 0.88
N GLU A 141 20.02 0.70 1.64
CA GLU A 141 18.73 0.08 1.34
C GLU A 141 18.31 0.58 -0.05
N TYR A 142 18.57 -0.22 -1.08
CA TYR A 142 17.81 -0.17 -2.33
C TYR A 142 16.36 -0.56 -1.98
N GLY A 143 15.63 0.38 -1.39
CA GLY A 143 14.29 0.20 -0.85
C GLY A 143 13.51 1.50 -0.75
N ASP A 144 14.19 2.63 -0.54
CA ASP A 144 13.63 3.96 -0.72
C ASP A 144 14.21 4.59 -2.00
N VAL A 145 13.85 3.99 -3.13
CA VAL A 145 13.39 4.90 -4.19
C VAL A 145 12.05 5.38 -3.65
N PRO A 146 11.83 6.68 -3.41
CA PRO A 146 10.48 7.20 -3.46
C PRO A 146 10.00 6.80 -4.85
N GLU A 147 9.32 5.65 -4.97
CA GLU A 147 8.57 5.35 -6.19
C GLU A 147 7.70 6.57 -6.36
N ASP A 148 8.05 7.33 -7.40
CA ASP A 148 7.20 8.27 -8.10
C ASP A 148 5.77 8.21 -7.55
N ASP A 149 5.49 9.03 -6.55
CA ASP A 149 4.21 9.72 -6.55
C ASP A 149 4.31 10.73 -7.71
N GLU A 150 4.46 10.19 -8.93
CA GLU A 150 3.80 10.69 -10.12
C GLU A 150 2.31 10.63 -9.76
N ASP A 151 1.91 11.69 -9.05
CA ASP A 151 0.61 12.31 -9.14
C ASP A 151 0.42 12.65 -10.63
N GLU A 152 0.23 11.63 -11.46
CA GLU A 152 -0.35 11.83 -12.77
C GLU A 152 -1.74 12.40 -12.49
N PRO A 153 -2.04 13.64 -12.93
CA PRO A 153 -3.38 14.17 -12.78
C PRO A 153 -4.33 13.19 -13.47
N ASP A 154 -5.41 12.82 -12.77
CA ASP A 154 -6.53 12.07 -13.33
C ASP A 154 -6.96 12.76 -14.63
N ASN A 155 -6.56 12.23 -15.78
CA ASN A 155 -7.04 12.68 -17.08
C ASN A 155 -8.48 12.18 -17.34
N GLU A 156 -9.31 12.11 -16.30
CA GLU A 156 -10.76 11.88 -16.39
C GLU A 156 -11.53 13.20 -16.40
N GLN A 157 -11.15 14.14 -17.29
CA GLN A 157 -12.04 15.21 -17.79
C GLN A 157 -11.37 16.02 -18.92
N VAL A 158 -11.16 15.37 -20.07
CA VAL A 158 -11.30 16.10 -21.34
C VAL A 158 -12.36 15.38 -22.15
N ALA A 159 -13.62 15.60 -21.76
CA ALA A 159 -14.67 15.57 -22.74
C ALA A 159 -14.37 16.73 -23.71
N MET A 160 -13.77 16.43 -24.86
CA MET A 160 -13.82 17.35 -25.99
C MET A 160 -15.29 17.41 -26.43
N GLU A 161 -16.06 18.29 -25.77
CA GLU A 161 -17.13 19.01 -26.43
C GLU A 161 -16.44 19.97 -27.42
N GLU A 162 -16.43 19.62 -28.69
CA GLU A 162 -16.42 20.62 -29.76
C GLU A 162 -17.45 20.20 -30.81
N ASP A 163 -18.23 21.21 -31.22
CA ASP A 163 -19.44 21.21 -32.05
C ASP A 163 -19.38 20.43 -33.39
#